data_AF-A0AAU2MBA2-F1
#
_entry.id   AF-A0AAU2MBA2-F1
#
_cell.length_a   1.000
_cell.length_b   1.000
_cell.length_c   1.000
_cell.angle_alpha   90.00
_cell.angle_beta   90.00
_cell.angle_gamma   90.00
#
_symmetry.space_group_name_H-M   'P 1'
#
loop_
_entity.id
_entity.type
_entity.pdbx_description
1 polymer ?
#
loop_
_entity_poly.entity_id
_entity_poly.type
_entity_poly.pdbx_seq_one_letter_code
_entity_poly.pdbx_strand_id
1 'polypeptide(L)' 'MEIQWRKSSKSADADGDNCLELAECGGEILMRESDNPDVIIRTSRAKLRAFLGGAKEGEFDDLA' A
#
# COMPACT_ATOMS: atom_id res chain seq x y z
N MET A 1 14.01 11.93 10.87
CA MET A 1 13.56 10.56 11.12
C MET A 1 13.39 9.89 9.77
N GLU A 2 13.96 8.71 9.60
CA GLU A 2 13.83 7.92 8.38
C GLU A 2 12.49 7.16 8.39
N ILE A 3 11.74 7.22 7.29
CA ILE A 3 10.45 6.54 7.17
C ILE A 3 10.70 5.03 7.03
N GLN A 4 10.10 4.24 7.93
CA GLN A 4 10.23 2.79 7.94
C GLN A 4 9.15 2.15 7.06
N TRP A 5 9.50 1.87 5.82
CA TRP A 5 8.61 1.23 4.84
C TRP A 5 8.53 -0.28 5.06
N ARG A 6 7.32 -0.82 4.97
CA ARG A 6 7.04 -2.25 5.05
C ARG A 6 6.39 -2.73 3.77
N LYS A 7 7.07 -3.64 3.08
CA LYS A 7 6.57 -4.39 1.94
C LYS A 7 5.74 -5.60 2.41
N SER A 8 4.76 -6.03 1.60
CA SER A 8 4.01 -7.26 1.86
C SER A 8 4.92 -8.49 1.75
N SER A 9 4.74 -9.51 2.59
CA SER A 9 5.44 -10.79 2.46
C SER A 9 5.01 -11.62 1.25
N LYS A 10 3.96 -11.19 0.54
CA LYS A 10 3.51 -11.78 -0.73
C LYS A 10 4.27 -11.24 -1.96
N SER A 11 5.18 -10.29 -1.73
CA SER A 11 6.01 -9.60 -2.72
C SER A 11 7.34 -10.33 -2.96
N ALA A 12 7.32 -11.66 -2.93
CA ALA A 12 8.53 -12.48 -3.02
C ALA A 12 8.40 -13.46 -4.18
N ASP A 13 9.44 -13.47 -5.02
CA ASP A 13 9.80 -14.51 -5.99
C ASP A 13 9.03 -14.55 -7.32
N ALA A 14 8.50 -13.43 -7.81
CA ALA A 14 8.11 -13.30 -9.21
C ALA A 14 8.90 -12.16 -9.89
N ASP A 15 9.56 -12.47 -11.00
CA ASP A 15 10.16 -11.50 -11.93
C ASP A 15 9.06 -10.50 -12.36
N GLY A 16 9.01 -9.30 -11.76
CA GLY A 16 8.03 -8.24 -12.08
C GLY A 16 7.22 -7.61 -10.92
N ASP A 17 7.73 -7.67 -9.68
CA ASP A 17 6.98 -7.30 -8.46
C ASP A 17 6.79 -5.76 -8.25
N ASN A 18 5.75 -5.19 -8.88
CA ASN A 18 5.17 -3.88 -8.52
C ASN A 18 4.48 -3.98 -7.15
N CYS A 19 5.21 -3.67 -6.07
CA CYS A 19 4.74 -3.95 -4.72
C CYS A 19 4.37 -2.69 -3.96
N LEU A 20 3.18 -2.70 -3.37
CA LEU A 20 2.76 -1.66 -2.45
C LEU A 20 3.51 -1.77 -1.13
N GLU A 21 4.06 -0.64 -0.70
CA GLU A 21 4.73 -0.45 0.58
C GLU A 21 3.92 0.50 1.47
N LEU A 22 3.88 0.21 2.77
CA LEU A 22 3.18 1.01 3.76
C LEU A 22 4.12 1.49 4.87
N ALA A 23 3.90 2.69 5.38
CA ALA A 23 4.61 3.22 6.55
C ALA A 23 3.66 4.01 7.46
N GLU A 24 3.94 4.02 8.76
CA GLU A 24 3.29 4.94 9.70
C GLU A 24 4.19 6.16 9.93
N CYS A 25 3.64 7.37 9.77
CA CYS A 25 4.39 8.61 9.94
C CYS A 25 3.49 9.70 10.50
N GLY A 26 3.79 10.19 11.71
CA GLY A 26 3.05 11.30 12.32
C GLY A 26 1.56 11.02 12.55
N GLY A 27 1.19 9.75 12.81
CA GLY A 27 -0.20 9.32 13.01
C GLY A 27 -0.99 9.03 11.73
N GLU A 28 -0.38 9.23 10.56
CA GLU A 28 -0.94 8.89 9.25
C GLU A 28 -0.31 7.61 8.70
N ILE A 29 -0.96 7.04 7.69
CA ILE A 29 -0.42 5.96 6.89
C ILE A 29 0.04 6.52 5.55
N LEU A 30 1.27 6.20 5.18
CA LEU A 30 1.82 6.46 3.86
C LEU A 30 1.75 5.18 3.04
N MET A 31 1.43 5.31 1.76
CA MET A 31 1.42 4.22 0.79
C MET A 31 2.15 4.66 -0.46
N ARG A 32 2.98 3.78 -1.00
CA ARG A 32 3.67 3.99 -2.29
C ARG A 32 3.84 2.65 -3.00
N GLU A 33 4.15 2.71 -4.28
CA GLU A 33 4.58 1.56 -5.07
C GLU A 33 6.12 1.56 -5.15
N SER A 34 6.74 0.39 -5.20
CA SER A 34 8.20 0.25 -5.11
C SER A 34 8.97 0.81 -6.31
N ASP A 35 8.42 0.69 -7.53
CA ASP A 35 9.02 1.22 -8.76
C ASP A 35 8.81 2.73 -8.92
N ASN A 36 7.82 3.29 -8.23
CA ASN A 36 7.49 4.72 -8.20
C ASN A 36 7.55 5.30 -6.77
N PRO A 37 8.72 5.26 -6.09
CA PRO A 37 8.82 5.56 -4.66
C PRO A 37 8.57 7.03 -4.29
N ASP A 38 8.57 7.92 -5.29
CA ASP A 38 8.35 9.37 -5.13
C ASP A 38 6.86 9.75 -5.07
N VAL A 39 5.97 8.86 -5.51
CA VAL A 39 4.52 9.09 -5.47
C VAL A 39 3.95 8.49 -4.19
N ILE A 40 3.71 9.36 -3.19
CA ILE A 40 3.23 8.95 -1.87
C ILE A 40 1.78 9.37 -1.67
N ILE A 41 0.92 8.38 -1.45
CA ILE A 41 -0.45 8.58 -0.99
C ILE A 41 -0.43 8.69 0.54
N ARG A 42 -0.95 9.80 1.08
CA ARG A 42 -1.23 9.95 2.51
C ARG A 42 -2.66 9.56 2.80
N THR A 43 -2.85 8.70 3.79
CA THR A 43 -4.18 8.24 4.19
C THR A 43 -4.25 8.02 5.70
N SER A 44 -5.44 7.71 6.20
CA SER A 44 -5.64 7.34 7.59
C SER A 44 -5.76 5.82 7.73
N ARG A 45 -5.50 5.33 8.94
CA ARG A 45 -5.74 3.92 9.28
C ARG A 45 -7.19 3.47 9.03
N ALA A 46 -8.16 4.36 9.25
CA ALA A 46 -9.57 4.07 8.98
C ALA A 46 -9.84 3.91 7.48
N LYS A 47 -9.33 4.83 6.65
CA LYS A 47 -9.48 4.76 5.19
C LYS A 47 -8.76 3.56 4.59
N LEU A 48 -7.53 3.26 5.04
CA LEU A 48 -6.82 2.06 4.58
C LEU A 48 -7.60 0.78 4.93
N ARG A 49 -8.18 0.69 6.14
CA ARG A 49 -9.01 -0.46 6.52
C ARG A 49 -10.25 -0.60 5.64
N ALA A 50 -10.93 0.50 5.34
CA ALA A 50 -12.10 0.49 4.45
C ALA A 50 -11.71 0.03 3.03
N PHE A 51 -10.63 0.59 2.48
CA PHE A 51 -10.10 0.21 1.17
C PHE A 51 -9.76 -1.28 1.09
N LEU A 52 -9.06 -1.82 2.09
CA LEU A 52 -8.73 -3.25 2.15
C LEU A 52 -9.97 -4.13 2.36
N GLY A 53 -11.05 -3.60 2.95
CA GLY A 53 -12.34 -4.28 3.05
C GLY A 53 -13.00 -4.41 1.68
N GLY A 54 -13.20 -3.28 0.99
CA GLY A 54 -13.79 -3.24 -0.35
C GLY A 54 -13.01 -4.09 -1.37
N ALA A 55 -11.68 -4.00 -1.35
CA ALA A 55 -10.84 -4.83 -2.22
C ALA A 55 -10.99 -6.34 -1.97
N LYS A 56 -11.26 -6.76 -0.73
CA LYS A 56 -11.53 -8.18 -0.42
C LYS A 56 -12.93 -8.63 -0.81
N GLU A 57 -13.87 -7.70 -0.84
CA GLU A 57 -15.26 -7.93 -1.24
C GLU A 57 -15.45 -7.87 -2.78
N GLY A 58 -14.37 -7.56 -3.52
CA GLY A 58 -14.39 -7.43 -4.97
C GLY A 58 -15.00 -6.11 -5.46
N GLU A 59 -15.05 -5.07 -4.60
CA GLU A 59 -15.63 -3.75 -4.94
C GLU A 59 -14.93 -3.08 -6.15
N PHE A 60 -13.70 -3.50 -6.45
CA PHE A 60 -12.86 -2.91 -7.50
C PHE A 60 -12.48 -3.90 -8.61
N ASP A 61 -13.10 -5.08 -8.65
CA ASP A 61 -12.72 -6.13 -9.60
C ASP A 61 -13.07 -5.76 -11.06
N ASP A 62 -13.96 -4.79 -11.27
CA ASP A 62 -14.28 -4.23 -12.58
C ASP A 62 -13.17 -3.31 -13.15
N LEU A 63 -12.17 -2.96 -12.35
CA LEU A 63 -11.01 -2.15 -12.75
C LEU A 63 -9.77 -2.97 -13.16
N ALA A 64 -9.81 -4.30 -12.98
CA ALA A 64 -8.66 -5.20 -13.13
C ALA A 64 -8.56 -5.89 -14.49
#